data_AF-A0A2E4ZTN3-F1
#
_entry.id   AF-A0A2E4ZTN3-F1
#
_cell.length_a   1.000
_cell.length_b   1.000
_cell.length_c   1.000
_cell.angle_alpha   90.00
_cell.angle_beta   90.00
_cell.angle_gamma   90.00
#
_symmetry.space_group_name_H-M   'P 1'
#
loop_
_entity.id
_entity.type
_entity.pdbx_description
1 polymer ?
#
loop_
_entity_poly.entity_id
_entity_poly.type
_entity_poly.pdbx_seq_one_letter_code
_entity_poly.pdbx_strand_id
1 'polypeptide(L)'
;MLGHDVTWSLGHLNLPGDRVAALRMQVLRKGFDLKGVWKMANRMDLEMENSIDYAFSSDYGFLTACPTNLGTGMRASVMMHLPGLFMGKHMDKVIRGVNELGIAVRGLFGEGTDASGNIFQISNQQTLGETEEDILNRLGKTLEQVKSQEINARESLLEDGRQMLFDKIGRAYGVLSNAYMLTSSDAMDRLSYMRLAVDFGFLPEKCRVVIDGSFIECQPGHIQHHAGQNIEPEERDAMRAELLRRKFVKFPSLDFDKA
;
A
#
# COMPACT_ATOMS: atom_id res chain seq x y z
N MET A 1 16.17 11.33 1.20
CA MET A 1 15.72 11.19 -0.22
C MET A 1 14.35 10.49 -0.18
N LEU A 2 13.29 11.29 -0.04
CA LEU A 2 11.91 10.86 0.24
C LEU A 2 11.22 10.34 -1.04
N GLY A 3 11.65 9.19 -1.55
CA GLY A 3 11.28 8.74 -2.90
C GLY A 3 11.00 7.25 -3.08
N HIS A 4 10.72 6.51 -2.00
CA HIS A 4 10.50 5.06 -2.09
C HIS A 4 9.21 4.65 -1.39
N ASP A 5 8.11 5.30 -1.78
CA ASP A 5 6.78 4.76 -1.49
C ASP A 5 6.52 3.55 -2.37
N VAL A 6 6.30 2.44 -1.68
CA VAL A 6 6.15 1.10 -2.24
C VAL A 6 4.90 1.12 -3.10
N THR A 7 5.05 1.36 -4.39
CA THR A 7 3.98 1.16 -5.35
C THR A 7 3.81 -0.33 -5.59
N TRP A 8 2.57 -0.80 -5.64
CA TRP A 8 2.23 -2.11 -6.17
C TRP A 8 1.14 -1.87 -7.21
N SER A 9 1.51 -2.07 -8.47
CA SER A 9 0.60 -2.06 -9.59
C SER A 9 -0.11 -3.39 -9.74
N LEU A 10 -1.35 -3.35 -10.21
CA LEU A 10 -2.18 -4.53 -10.31
C LEU A 10 -3.03 -4.46 -11.56
N GLY A 11 -2.49 -4.88 -12.71
CA GLY A 11 -3.28 -5.11 -13.91
C GLY A 11 -4.34 -6.18 -13.67
N HIS A 12 -5.54 -5.99 -14.22
CA HIS A 12 -6.58 -7.00 -14.31
C HIS A 12 -7.03 -7.03 -15.77
N LEU A 13 -7.31 -8.21 -16.28
CA LEU A 13 -7.96 -8.40 -17.57
C LEU A 13 -8.68 -9.74 -17.46
N ASN A 14 -9.99 -9.72 -17.21
CA ASN A 14 -10.80 -10.94 -17.15
C ASN A 14 -11.44 -11.19 -18.52
N LEU A 15 -11.73 -12.46 -18.84
CA LEU A 15 -12.39 -12.92 -20.06
C LEU A 15 -13.53 -13.90 -19.69
N PRO A 16 -14.68 -13.91 -20.40
CA PRO A 16 -15.64 -15.02 -20.31
C PRO A 16 -15.76 -15.86 -21.59
N GLY A 17 -15.82 -17.18 -21.41
CA GLY A 17 -16.27 -18.17 -22.40
C GLY A 17 -16.80 -19.43 -21.68
N ASP A 18 -17.78 -20.12 -22.29
CA ASP A 18 -18.79 -21.02 -21.67
C ASP A 18 -18.35 -22.28 -20.89
N ARG A 19 -17.05 -22.40 -20.58
CA ARG A 19 -16.41 -23.27 -19.58
C ARG A 19 -14.92 -22.98 -19.75
N VAL A 20 -14.18 -22.68 -18.66
CA VAL A 20 -12.71 -22.54 -18.53
C VAL A 20 -12.17 -21.11 -18.27
N ALA A 21 -11.65 -20.93 -17.05
CA ALA A 21 -10.69 -19.94 -16.50
C ALA A 21 -10.78 -18.44 -16.86
N ALA A 22 -11.14 -17.62 -15.88
CA ALA A 22 -10.86 -16.17 -15.90
C ALA A 22 -9.34 -15.93 -15.78
N LEU A 23 -8.74 -15.29 -16.79
CA LEU A 23 -7.35 -14.84 -16.73
C LEU A 23 -7.25 -13.59 -15.84
N ARG A 24 -6.14 -13.42 -15.13
CA ARG A 24 -5.82 -12.18 -14.39
C ARG A 24 -4.31 -11.98 -14.42
N MET A 25 -3.85 -11.03 -15.23
CA MET A 25 -2.43 -10.72 -15.37
C MET A 25 -2.00 -9.63 -14.39
N GLN A 26 -1.13 -9.97 -13.44
CA GLN A 26 -0.66 -9.04 -12.42
C GLN A 26 0.84 -8.75 -12.59
N VAL A 27 1.16 -7.46 -12.75
CA VAL A 27 2.53 -6.94 -12.79
C VAL A 27 2.77 -6.06 -11.59
N LEU A 28 3.80 -6.36 -10.80
CA LEU A 28 4.16 -5.67 -9.57
C LEU A 28 5.59 -5.10 -9.67
N ARG A 29 5.78 -3.82 -9.36
CA ARG A 29 7.11 -3.18 -9.31
C ARG A 29 7.21 -2.19 -8.16
N LYS A 30 8.35 -2.18 -7.47
CA LYS A 30 8.63 -1.22 -6.39
C LYS A 30 8.76 0.21 -6.91
N GLY A 31 8.36 1.17 -6.09
CA GLY A 31 8.51 2.61 -6.37
C GLY A 31 7.56 3.15 -7.44
N PHE A 32 7.51 4.46 -7.57
CA PHE A 32 6.50 5.17 -8.37
C PHE A 32 6.74 5.06 -9.90
N ASP A 33 6.50 3.88 -10.48
CA ASP A 33 6.77 3.57 -11.90
C ASP A 33 5.56 2.95 -12.62
N LEU A 34 4.44 3.67 -12.63
CA LEU A 34 3.22 3.25 -13.34
C LEU A 34 3.45 3.00 -14.83
N LYS A 35 4.29 3.82 -15.48
CA LYS A 35 4.60 3.67 -16.92
C LYS A 35 5.37 2.38 -17.20
N GLY A 36 6.39 2.08 -16.39
CA GLY A 36 7.19 0.89 -16.56
C GLY A 36 6.42 -0.39 -16.20
N VAL A 37 5.48 -0.32 -15.27
CA VAL A 37 4.49 -1.37 -15.01
C VAL A 37 3.62 -1.60 -16.24
N TRP A 38 3.00 -0.53 -16.76
CA TRP A 38 2.08 -0.62 -17.89
C TRP A 38 2.78 -1.22 -19.11
N LYS A 39 3.99 -0.76 -19.42
CA LYS A 39 4.80 -1.30 -20.51
C LYS A 39 5.03 -2.80 -20.39
N MET A 40 5.24 -3.31 -19.16
CA MET A 40 5.44 -4.74 -18.92
C MET A 40 4.12 -5.51 -19.01
N ALA A 41 3.03 -4.98 -18.45
CA ALA A 41 1.71 -5.58 -18.53
C ALA A 41 1.21 -5.67 -19.97
N ASN A 42 1.29 -4.57 -20.72
CA ASN A 42 0.89 -4.52 -22.13
C ASN A 42 1.73 -5.46 -23.01
N ARG A 43 3.02 -5.60 -22.72
CA ARG A 43 3.86 -6.58 -23.42
C ARG A 43 3.39 -8.01 -23.15
N MET A 44 3.10 -8.36 -21.90
CA MET A 44 2.59 -9.68 -21.53
C MET A 44 1.23 -9.95 -22.19
N ASP A 45 0.37 -8.94 -22.24
CA ASP A 45 -0.95 -9.02 -22.86
C ASP A 45 -0.87 -9.30 -24.36
N LEU A 46 -0.04 -8.53 -25.08
CA LEU A 46 0.24 -8.74 -26.51
C LEU A 46 0.85 -10.12 -26.81
N GLU A 47 1.71 -10.63 -25.92
CA GLU A 47 2.29 -11.98 -26.07
C GLU A 47 1.21 -13.06 -25.88
N MET A 48 0.25 -12.84 -24.96
CA MET A 48 -0.85 -13.77 -24.66
C MET A 48 -1.95 -13.77 -25.73
N GLU A 49 -2.26 -12.62 -26.32
CA GLU A 49 -3.27 -12.48 -27.39
C GLU A 49 -2.97 -13.39 -28.59
N ASN A 50 -1.69 -13.69 -28.86
CA ASN A 50 -1.29 -14.63 -29.90
C ASN A 50 -1.64 -16.10 -29.59
N SER A 51 -1.97 -16.42 -28.34
CA SER A 51 -2.18 -17.79 -27.85
C SER A 51 -3.57 -18.03 -27.28
N ILE A 52 -4.31 -16.98 -26.94
CA ILE A 52 -5.59 -17.04 -26.25
C ILE A 52 -6.56 -16.03 -26.89
N ASP A 53 -7.71 -16.50 -27.33
CA ASP A 53 -8.77 -15.63 -27.82
C ASP A 53 -9.47 -14.91 -26.66
N TYR A 54 -9.48 -13.58 -26.73
CA TYR A 54 -10.13 -12.74 -25.73
C TYR A 54 -11.60 -12.52 -26.05
N ALA A 55 -12.45 -12.65 -25.04
CA ALA A 55 -13.86 -12.30 -25.15
C ALA A 55 -14.03 -10.78 -25.17
N PHE A 56 -14.28 -10.25 -26.35
CA PHE A 56 -14.34 -8.82 -26.63
C PHE A 56 -15.65 -8.44 -27.35
N SER A 57 -16.19 -7.28 -27.00
CA SER A 57 -17.35 -6.65 -27.63
C SER A 57 -16.95 -5.27 -28.14
N SER A 58 -17.40 -4.91 -29.35
CA SER A 58 -17.19 -3.56 -29.90
C SER A 58 -17.80 -2.45 -29.03
N ASP A 59 -18.87 -2.77 -28.31
CA ASP A 59 -19.64 -1.79 -27.54
C ASP A 59 -19.19 -1.73 -26.08
N TYR A 60 -18.69 -2.86 -25.55
CA TYR A 60 -18.40 -3.03 -24.13
C TYR A 60 -16.93 -3.36 -23.81
N GLY A 61 -16.06 -3.48 -24.80
CA GLY A 61 -14.66 -3.86 -24.62
C GLY A 61 -14.49 -5.32 -24.17
N PHE A 62 -13.47 -5.58 -23.35
CA PHE A 62 -13.25 -6.88 -22.73
C PHE A 62 -14.38 -7.25 -21.78
N LEU A 63 -15.01 -8.38 -22.07
CA LEU A 63 -16.10 -8.91 -21.28
C LEU A 63 -15.53 -9.55 -20.01
N THR A 64 -16.27 -9.53 -18.91
CA THR A 64 -15.81 -10.02 -17.60
C THR A 64 -17.00 -10.39 -16.72
N ALA A 65 -16.83 -11.41 -15.88
CA ALA A 65 -17.84 -11.77 -14.88
C ALA A 65 -18.02 -10.70 -13.78
N CYS A 66 -16.99 -9.89 -13.51
CA CYS A 66 -17.07 -8.79 -12.55
C CYS A 66 -17.39 -7.48 -13.27
N PRO A 67 -18.55 -6.84 -13.01
CA PRO A 67 -18.97 -5.62 -13.70
C PRO A 67 -17.98 -4.44 -13.55
N THR A 68 -17.24 -4.38 -12.43
CA THR A 68 -16.28 -3.30 -12.16
C THR A 68 -15.03 -3.33 -13.06
N ASN A 69 -14.85 -4.40 -13.84
CA ASN A 69 -13.72 -4.54 -14.76
C ASN A 69 -14.18 -4.51 -16.24
N LEU A 70 -15.45 -4.20 -16.55
CA LEU A 70 -15.94 -4.15 -17.94
C LEU A 70 -15.25 -3.03 -18.72
N GLY A 71 -14.98 -3.21 -20.02
CA GLY A 71 -14.27 -2.23 -20.84
C GLY A 71 -12.81 -2.61 -21.03
N THR A 72 -11.89 -1.81 -20.51
CA THR A 72 -10.44 -2.08 -20.59
C THR A 72 -9.99 -3.29 -19.78
N GLY A 73 -10.79 -3.78 -18.82
CA GLY A 73 -10.32 -4.78 -17.84
C GLY A 73 -9.38 -4.20 -16.78
N MET A 74 -8.66 -3.12 -17.10
CA MET A 74 -7.51 -2.63 -16.38
C MET A 74 -7.87 -2.06 -15.01
N ARG A 75 -7.27 -2.65 -14.00
CA ARG A 75 -7.05 -1.98 -12.72
C ARG A 75 -5.60 -1.47 -12.71
N ALA A 76 -5.40 -0.26 -12.25
CA ALA A 76 -4.11 0.31 -11.97
C ALA A 76 -4.16 0.84 -10.54
N SER A 77 -3.16 0.50 -9.75
CA SER A 77 -3.10 0.88 -8.34
C SER A 77 -1.70 1.27 -7.92
N VAL A 78 -1.63 2.10 -6.89
CA VAL A 78 -0.40 2.42 -6.18
C VAL A 78 -0.68 2.29 -4.69
N MET A 79 0.24 1.66 -3.96
CA MET A 79 0.24 1.69 -2.51
C MET A 79 1.10 2.88 -2.08
N MET A 80 0.60 3.70 -1.14
CA MET A 80 1.29 4.89 -0.65
C MET A 80 1.24 4.90 0.87
N HIS A 81 2.36 5.26 1.50
CA HIS A 81 2.43 5.46 2.94
C HIS A 81 2.27 6.96 3.21
N LEU A 82 1.14 7.33 3.82
CA LEU A 82 0.70 8.71 3.97
C LEU A 82 0.61 9.14 5.46
N PRO A 83 1.65 8.92 6.28
CA PRO A 83 1.60 9.26 7.70
C PRO A 83 1.55 10.77 7.95
N GLY A 84 2.10 11.60 7.08
CA GLY A 84 2.06 13.06 7.19
C GLY A 84 0.64 13.59 7.09
N LEU A 85 -0.07 13.22 6.03
CA LEU A 85 -1.47 13.55 5.81
C LEU A 85 -2.37 12.98 6.90
N PHE A 86 -2.07 11.77 7.40
CA PHE A 86 -2.81 11.17 8.49
C PHE A 86 -2.64 11.95 9.80
N MET A 87 -1.41 12.22 10.21
CA MET A 87 -1.10 12.96 11.44
C MET A 87 -1.58 14.41 11.38
N GLY A 88 -1.52 15.04 10.20
CA GLY A 88 -2.06 16.38 9.95
C GLY A 88 -3.59 16.42 9.81
N LYS A 89 -4.29 15.28 9.91
CA LYS A 89 -5.75 15.17 9.77
C LYS A 89 -6.27 15.69 8.42
N HIS A 90 -5.50 15.47 7.36
CA HIS A 90 -5.82 15.90 5.99
C HIS A 90 -6.37 14.77 5.10
N MET A 91 -6.31 13.51 5.55
CA MET A 91 -6.72 12.35 4.76
C MET A 91 -8.16 12.45 4.22
N ASP A 92 -9.13 12.86 5.03
CA ASP A 92 -10.53 12.97 4.57
C ASP A 92 -10.70 13.94 3.41
N LYS A 93 -9.93 15.03 3.41
CA LYS A 93 -9.93 16.02 2.32
C LYS A 93 -9.32 15.42 1.05
N VAL A 94 -8.23 14.67 1.19
CA VAL A 94 -7.57 13.98 0.08
C VAL A 94 -8.51 12.93 -0.51
N ILE A 95 -9.11 12.07 0.32
CA ILE A 95 -10.05 11.03 -0.12
C ILE A 95 -11.21 11.63 -0.91
N ARG A 96 -11.83 12.71 -0.41
CA ARG A 96 -12.92 13.39 -1.13
C ARG A 96 -12.47 13.90 -2.51
N GLY A 97 -11.35 14.62 -2.58
CA GLY A 97 -10.85 15.17 -3.85
C GLY A 97 -10.44 14.09 -4.85
N VAL A 98 -9.89 12.96 -4.38
CA VAL A 98 -9.52 11.83 -5.24
C VAL A 98 -10.77 11.09 -5.75
N ASN A 99 -11.80 10.91 -4.90
CA ASN A 99 -13.06 10.26 -5.29
C ASN A 99 -13.83 11.07 -6.35
N GLU A 100 -13.82 12.41 -6.27
CA GLU A 100 -14.43 13.29 -7.28
C GLU A 100 -13.82 13.09 -8.68
N LEU A 101 -12.58 12.58 -8.76
CA LEU A 101 -11.89 12.27 -10.01
C LEU A 101 -12.11 10.82 -10.47
N GLY A 102 -13.00 10.05 -9.84
CA GLY A 102 -13.26 8.65 -10.20
C GLY A 102 -12.16 7.68 -9.78
N ILE A 103 -11.39 8.03 -8.75
CA ILE A 103 -10.29 7.23 -8.19
C ILE A 103 -10.69 6.77 -6.79
N ALA A 104 -10.49 5.50 -6.48
CA ALA A 104 -10.74 4.93 -5.17
C ALA A 104 -9.50 5.06 -4.27
N VAL A 105 -9.72 5.33 -2.99
CA VAL A 105 -8.73 5.20 -1.92
C VAL A 105 -9.22 4.15 -0.91
N ARG A 106 -8.37 3.20 -0.54
CA ARG A 106 -8.67 2.14 0.45
C ARG A 106 -7.49 1.91 1.39
N GLY A 107 -7.74 1.60 2.66
CA GLY A 107 -6.68 1.13 3.57
C GLY A 107 -6.17 -0.26 3.17
N LEU A 108 -4.89 -0.56 3.43
CA LEU A 108 -4.31 -1.87 3.08
C LEU A 108 -4.83 -3.02 3.95
N PHE A 109 -5.06 -2.78 5.25
CA PHE A 109 -5.34 -3.84 6.23
C PHE A 109 -6.63 -3.62 7.06
N GLY A 110 -7.51 -2.73 6.62
CA GLY A 110 -8.81 -2.48 7.27
C GLY A 110 -10.00 -2.60 6.32
N GLU A 111 -11.21 -2.66 6.88
CA GLU A 111 -12.45 -2.57 6.12
C GLU A 111 -12.79 -1.08 5.87
N GLY A 112 -13.03 -0.72 4.61
CA GLY A 112 -13.36 0.66 4.24
C GLY A 112 -12.16 1.62 4.24
N THR A 113 -12.27 2.73 4.98
CA THR A 113 -11.25 3.80 5.06
C THR A 113 -10.33 3.68 6.27
N ASP A 114 -10.57 2.71 7.16
CA ASP A 114 -9.68 2.46 8.29
C ASP A 114 -8.37 1.88 7.77
N ALA A 115 -7.27 2.60 7.97
CA ALA A 115 -5.99 2.31 7.34
C ALA A 115 -4.91 2.20 8.41
N SER A 116 -4.96 1.10 9.17
CA SER A 116 -3.90 0.77 10.12
C SER A 116 -2.55 0.81 9.42
N GLY A 117 -1.59 1.50 10.03
CA GLY A 117 -0.26 1.70 9.47
C GLY A 117 -0.14 2.78 8.39
N ASN A 118 -1.17 3.59 8.15
CA ASN A 118 -1.15 4.72 7.21
C ASN A 118 -0.76 4.34 5.77
N ILE A 119 -1.03 3.10 5.36
CA ILE A 119 -0.77 2.62 4.00
C ILE A 119 -2.09 2.53 3.25
N PHE A 120 -2.17 3.23 2.13
CA PHE A 120 -3.37 3.36 1.32
C PHE A 120 -3.14 2.84 -0.10
N GLN A 121 -4.10 2.09 -0.62
CA GLN A 121 -4.22 1.76 -2.02
C GLN A 121 -5.01 2.85 -2.73
N ILE A 122 -4.44 3.45 -3.77
CA ILE A 122 -5.10 4.41 -4.65
C ILE A 122 -5.22 3.77 -6.04
N SER A 123 -6.43 3.67 -6.59
CA SER A 123 -6.68 2.93 -7.83
C SER A 123 -7.82 3.52 -8.68
N ASN A 124 -7.84 3.27 -9.98
CA ASN A 124 -8.97 3.66 -10.82
C ASN A 124 -10.24 2.87 -10.46
N GLN A 125 -11.40 3.52 -10.58
CA GLN A 125 -12.71 2.84 -10.50
C GLN A 125 -13.32 2.60 -11.88
N GLN A 126 -13.17 3.57 -12.78
CA GLN A 126 -13.73 3.51 -14.12
C GLN A 126 -12.80 2.73 -15.06
N THR A 127 -13.41 1.82 -15.81
CA THR A 127 -12.75 0.89 -16.74
C THR A 127 -13.43 0.86 -18.11
N LEU A 128 -14.70 1.29 -18.18
CA LEU A 128 -15.48 1.39 -19.41
C LEU A 128 -15.58 2.84 -19.91
N GLY A 129 -15.47 3.02 -21.22
CA GLY A 129 -15.62 4.32 -21.89
C GLY A 129 -14.38 5.22 -21.83
N GLU A 130 -13.23 4.69 -21.40
CA GLU A 130 -11.93 5.36 -21.39
C GLU A 130 -10.85 4.41 -21.90
N THR A 131 -9.76 4.95 -22.43
CA THR A 131 -8.58 4.15 -22.80
C THR A 131 -7.69 3.87 -21.57
N GLU A 132 -6.88 2.83 -21.64
CA GLU A 132 -5.90 2.51 -20.61
C GLU A 132 -4.90 3.66 -20.39
N GLU A 133 -4.52 4.35 -21.48
CA GLU A 133 -3.63 5.52 -21.40
C GLU A 133 -4.29 6.68 -20.65
N ASP A 134 -5.57 6.96 -20.89
CA ASP A 134 -6.31 8.01 -20.19
C ASP A 134 -6.45 7.70 -18.69
N ILE A 135 -6.75 6.45 -18.37
CA ILE A 135 -6.82 5.98 -16.98
C ILE A 135 -5.47 6.17 -16.28
N LEU A 136 -4.36 5.75 -16.91
CA LEU A 136 -3.02 5.89 -16.36
C LEU A 136 -2.60 7.35 -16.21
N ASN A 137 -2.94 8.20 -17.18
CA ASN A 137 -2.65 9.63 -17.13
C ASN A 137 -3.41 10.33 -15.99
N ARG A 138 -4.70 10.04 -15.85
CA ARG A 138 -5.53 10.56 -14.76
C ARG A 138 -5.00 10.11 -13.40
N LEU A 139 -4.80 8.79 -13.22
CA LEU A 139 -4.28 8.21 -11.99
C LEU A 139 -2.90 8.79 -11.64
N GLY A 140 -1.98 8.85 -12.60
CA GLY A 140 -0.63 9.38 -12.41
C GLY A 140 -0.61 10.84 -11.95
N LYS A 141 -1.43 11.71 -12.55
CA LYS A 141 -1.56 13.11 -12.13
C LYS A 141 -2.06 13.24 -10.69
N THR A 142 -3.11 12.50 -10.33
CA THR A 142 -3.66 12.52 -8.97
C THR A 142 -2.64 12.03 -7.94
N LEU A 143 -1.92 10.96 -8.26
CA LEU A 143 -0.92 10.40 -7.36
C LEU A 143 0.27 11.35 -7.11
N GLU A 144 0.74 12.08 -8.12
CA GLU A 144 1.78 13.11 -7.93
C GLU A 144 1.29 14.25 -7.02
N GLN A 145 0.00 14.61 -7.10
CA GLN A 145 -0.60 15.58 -6.19
C GLN A 145 -0.63 15.05 -4.75
N VAL A 146 -1.10 13.80 -4.53
CA VAL A 146 -1.12 13.17 -3.20
C VAL A 146 0.29 13.09 -2.62
N LYS A 147 1.27 12.68 -3.43
CA LYS A 147 2.68 12.62 -3.04
C LYS A 147 3.21 13.99 -2.61
N SER A 148 2.93 15.03 -3.39
CA SER A 148 3.35 16.40 -3.05
C SER A 148 2.71 16.88 -1.74
N GLN A 149 1.42 16.59 -1.54
CA GLN A 149 0.72 16.94 -0.30
C GLN A 149 1.28 16.18 0.91
N GLU A 150 1.65 14.92 0.75
CA GLU A 150 2.30 14.12 1.80
C GLU A 150 3.68 14.66 2.16
N ILE A 151 4.51 15.00 1.17
CA ILE A 151 5.83 15.60 1.42
C ILE A 151 5.67 16.90 2.21
N ASN A 152 4.79 17.80 1.77
CA ASN A 152 4.52 19.05 2.48
C ASN A 152 4.01 18.81 3.90
N ALA A 153 3.10 17.84 4.10
CA ALA A 153 2.59 17.50 5.42
C ALA A 153 3.69 16.96 6.35
N ARG A 154 4.64 16.17 5.84
CA ARG A 154 5.80 15.70 6.59
C ARG A 154 6.73 16.84 6.99
N GLU A 155 6.99 17.78 6.08
CA GLU A 155 7.79 18.98 6.36
C GLU A 155 7.15 19.82 7.46
N SER A 156 5.85 20.13 7.36
CA SER A 156 5.13 20.85 8.41
C SER A 156 5.17 20.12 9.77
N LEU A 157 5.15 18.79 9.79
CA LEU A 157 5.30 18.03 11.04
C LEU A 157 6.68 18.17 11.67
N LEU A 158 7.74 18.33 10.88
CA LEU A 158 9.10 18.56 11.39
C LEU A 158 9.33 19.99 11.87
N GLU A 159 8.65 20.96 11.27
CA GLU A 159 8.73 22.38 11.62
C GLU A 159 7.87 22.71 12.83
N ASP A 160 6.57 22.44 12.75
CA ASP A 160 5.58 22.86 13.76
C ASP A 160 5.31 21.79 14.82
N GLY A 161 5.44 20.51 14.43
CA GLY A 161 5.00 19.36 15.21
C GLY A 161 6.12 18.50 15.81
N ARG A 162 7.37 18.97 15.80
CA ARG A 162 8.57 18.15 16.02
C ARG A 162 8.53 17.30 17.29
N GLN A 163 8.20 17.92 18.43
CA GLN A 163 8.18 17.23 19.72
C GLN A 163 7.13 16.11 19.76
N MET A 164 5.94 16.36 19.19
CA MET A 164 4.90 15.35 19.06
C MET A 164 5.34 14.21 18.13
N LEU A 165 5.99 14.54 17.01
CA LEU A 165 6.52 13.54 16.08
C LEU A 165 7.57 12.64 16.76
N PHE A 166 8.52 13.24 17.49
CA PHE A 166 9.56 12.52 18.20
C PHE A 166 8.99 11.63 19.30
N ASP A 167 8.03 12.12 20.09
CA ASP A 167 7.36 11.32 21.11
C ASP A 167 6.62 10.11 20.48
N LYS A 168 5.89 10.31 19.37
CA LYS A 168 5.21 9.22 18.66
C LYS A 168 6.19 8.17 18.15
N ILE A 169 7.28 8.58 17.49
CA ILE A 169 8.31 7.67 16.99
C ILE A 169 9.01 6.95 18.13
N GLY A 170 9.42 7.67 19.18
CA GLY A 170 10.10 7.10 20.35
C GLY A 170 9.24 6.08 21.08
N ARG A 171 7.95 6.38 21.32
CA ARG A 171 6.99 5.44 21.91
C ARG A 171 6.76 4.23 21.03
N ALA A 172 6.65 4.42 19.72
CA ALA A 172 6.52 3.33 18.76
C ALA A 172 7.71 2.37 18.83
N TYR A 173 8.93 2.91 18.82
CA TYR A 173 10.16 2.12 18.97
C TYR A 173 10.20 1.38 20.31
N GLY A 174 9.90 2.07 21.41
CA GLY A 174 9.90 1.48 22.75
C GLY A 174 8.90 0.32 22.89
N VAL A 175 7.69 0.47 22.37
CA VAL A 175 6.67 -0.59 22.39
C VAL A 175 7.07 -1.76 21.50
N LEU A 176 7.51 -1.54 20.27
CA LEU A 176 7.92 -2.62 19.37
C LEU A 176 9.12 -3.42 19.92
N SER A 177 9.96 -2.77 20.72
CA SER A 177 11.14 -3.40 21.33
C SER A 177 10.82 -4.16 22.63
N ASN A 178 9.73 -3.83 23.34
CA ASN A 178 9.51 -4.30 24.72
C ASN A 178 8.12 -4.90 25.02
N ALA A 179 7.08 -4.59 24.23
CA ALA A 179 5.71 -5.01 24.53
C ALA A 179 5.56 -6.53 24.42
N TYR A 180 4.81 -7.16 25.34
CA TYR A 180 4.53 -8.61 25.35
C TYR A 180 3.21 -8.99 24.69
N MET A 181 2.34 -8.03 24.45
CA MET A 181 1.06 -8.19 23.77
C MET A 181 0.93 -7.06 22.76
N LEU A 182 0.56 -7.39 21.52
CA LEU A 182 0.38 -6.39 20.48
C LEU A 182 -0.69 -6.83 19.48
N THR A 183 -1.77 -6.06 19.40
CA THR A 183 -2.84 -6.28 18.42
C THR A 183 -2.32 -6.04 16.99
N SER A 184 -3.09 -6.47 15.99
CA SER A 184 -2.71 -6.23 14.58
C SER A 184 -2.68 -4.74 14.27
N SER A 185 -3.72 -3.98 14.63
CA SER A 185 -3.79 -2.53 14.39
C SER A 185 -2.68 -1.77 15.10
N ASP A 186 -2.38 -2.09 16.37
CA ASP A 186 -1.31 -1.44 17.11
C ASP A 186 0.06 -1.69 16.45
N ALA A 187 0.34 -2.93 16.04
CA ALA A 187 1.56 -3.27 15.34
C ALA A 187 1.73 -2.47 14.06
N MET A 188 0.67 -2.40 13.26
CA MET A 188 0.62 -1.64 12.01
C MET A 188 0.95 -0.16 12.24
N ASP A 189 0.31 0.47 13.22
CA ASP A 189 0.52 1.88 13.52
C ASP A 189 1.95 2.16 14.01
N ARG A 190 2.52 1.28 14.84
CA ARG A 190 3.90 1.45 15.30
C ARG A 190 4.91 1.23 14.18
N LEU A 191 4.71 0.22 13.33
CA LEU A 191 5.56 -0.03 12.17
C LEU A 191 5.52 1.15 11.18
N SER A 192 4.38 1.82 11.05
CA SER A 192 4.24 3.04 10.25
C SER A 192 5.13 4.17 10.75
N TYR A 193 5.19 4.40 12.06
CA TYR A 193 6.12 5.38 12.64
C TYR A 193 7.59 4.98 12.45
N MET A 194 7.92 3.68 12.48
CA MET A 194 9.28 3.21 12.21
C MET A 194 9.68 3.43 10.75
N ARG A 195 8.77 3.18 9.82
CA ARG A 195 8.99 3.48 8.40
C ARG A 195 9.22 4.98 8.19
N LEU A 196 8.41 5.82 8.83
CA LEU A 196 8.57 7.28 8.81
C LEU A 196 9.91 7.73 9.44
N ALA A 197 10.35 7.07 10.51
CA ALA A 197 11.64 7.33 11.14
C ALA A 197 12.81 7.03 10.19
N VAL A 198 12.71 6.00 9.35
CA VAL A 198 13.71 5.76 8.29
C VAL A 198 13.64 6.86 7.24
N ASP A 199 12.44 7.28 6.84
CA ASP A 199 12.25 8.34 5.84
C ASP A 199 12.87 9.68 6.26
N PHE A 200 12.79 10.03 7.55
CA PHE A 200 13.45 11.19 8.14
C PHE A 200 14.93 10.97 8.50
N GLY A 201 15.46 9.75 8.34
CA GLY A 201 16.86 9.43 8.63
C GLY A 201 17.17 9.20 10.11
N PHE A 202 16.17 9.15 10.99
CA PHE A 202 16.31 8.79 12.41
C PHE A 202 16.67 7.32 12.61
N LEU A 203 16.35 6.49 11.62
CA LEU A 203 16.83 5.12 11.48
C LEU A 203 17.57 4.95 10.15
N PRO A 204 18.62 4.11 10.09
CA PRO A 204 19.31 3.84 8.84
C PRO A 204 18.43 3.13 7.80
N GLU A 205 18.65 3.41 6.52
CA GLU A 205 17.87 2.85 5.38
C GLU A 205 17.83 1.31 5.37
N LYS A 206 18.88 0.63 5.85
CA LYS A 206 18.89 -0.84 5.98
C LYS A 206 17.75 -1.40 6.85
N CYS A 207 17.17 -0.60 7.72
CA CYS A 207 16.04 -1.01 8.57
C CYS A 207 14.73 -1.09 7.79
N ARG A 208 14.60 -0.39 6.65
CA ARG A 208 13.37 -0.34 5.85
C ARG A 208 12.89 -1.73 5.46
N VAL A 209 13.78 -2.58 4.94
CA VAL A 209 13.42 -3.94 4.48
C VAL A 209 12.84 -4.77 5.64
N VAL A 210 13.38 -4.62 6.85
CA VAL A 210 12.87 -5.34 8.02
C VAL A 210 11.50 -4.81 8.44
N ILE A 211 11.29 -3.50 8.38
CA ILE A 211 9.99 -2.87 8.69
C ILE A 211 8.94 -3.28 7.65
N ASP A 212 9.26 -3.15 6.35
CA ASP A 212 8.37 -3.49 5.23
C ASP A 212 7.98 -4.99 5.28
N GLY A 213 8.93 -5.89 5.55
CA GLY A 213 8.62 -7.31 5.75
C GLY A 213 7.78 -7.58 7.00
N SER A 214 7.98 -6.79 8.07
CA SER A 214 7.22 -6.95 9.31
C SER A 214 5.74 -6.58 9.15
N PHE A 215 5.38 -5.66 8.25
CA PHE A 215 3.97 -5.40 7.92
C PHE A 215 3.23 -6.62 7.40
N ILE A 216 3.93 -7.54 6.73
CA ILE A 216 3.35 -8.77 6.18
C ILE A 216 3.37 -9.88 7.23
N GLU A 217 4.54 -10.12 7.82
CA GLU A 217 4.75 -11.23 8.75
C GLU A 217 3.97 -11.09 10.06
N CYS A 218 3.61 -9.87 10.47
CA CYS A 218 2.80 -9.64 11.66
C CYS A 218 1.30 -9.86 11.44
N GLN A 219 0.83 -10.10 10.22
CA GLN A 219 -0.60 -10.28 9.94
C GLN A 219 -1.15 -11.55 10.60
N PRO A 220 -2.44 -11.58 11.01
CA PRO A 220 -3.04 -12.73 11.67
C PRO A 220 -2.78 -14.07 10.97
N GLY A 221 -2.93 -14.11 9.65
CA GLY A 221 -2.70 -15.34 8.85
C GLY A 221 -1.25 -15.81 8.86
N HIS A 222 -0.26 -14.90 8.87
CA HIS A 222 1.16 -15.26 8.91
C HIS A 222 1.57 -15.75 10.30
N ILE A 223 1.09 -15.10 11.36
CA ILE A 223 1.30 -15.55 12.73
C ILE A 223 0.66 -16.93 12.93
N GLN A 224 -0.57 -17.11 12.45
CA GLN A 224 -1.30 -18.38 12.48
C GLN A 224 -0.56 -19.50 11.73
N HIS A 225 0.02 -19.18 10.57
CA HIS A 225 0.84 -20.13 9.81
C HIS A 225 2.14 -20.49 10.54
N HIS A 226 2.83 -19.49 11.12
CA HIS A 226 4.07 -19.71 11.86
C HIS A 226 3.87 -20.56 13.12
N ALA A 227 2.71 -20.45 13.78
CA ALA A 227 2.36 -21.25 14.94
C ALA A 227 2.18 -22.75 14.61
N GLY A 228 1.87 -23.10 13.35
CA GLY A 228 1.66 -24.48 12.91
C GLY A 228 0.39 -25.16 13.44
N GLN A 229 -0.39 -24.46 14.27
CA GLN A 229 -1.64 -24.93 14.89
C GLN A 229 -2.59 -23.75 15.06
N ASN A 230 -3.91 -24.00 15.08
CA ASN A 230 -4.91 -22.96 15.37
C ASN A 230 -4.68 -22.38 16.77
N ILE A 231 -4.50 -21.06 16.84
CA ILE A 231 -4.24 -20.33 18.08
C ILE A 231 -5.27 -19.22 18.26
N GLU A 232 -5.62 -18.93 19.51
CA GLU A 232 -6.62 -17.92 19.85
C GLU A 232 -6.10 -16.49 19.58
N PRO A 233 -6.99 -15.47 19.45
CA PRO A 233 -6.58 -14.09 19.18
C PRO A 233 -5.52 -13.55 20.15
N GLU A 234 -5.65 -13.85 21.44
CA GLU A 234 -4.71 -13.38 22.47
C GLU A 234 -3.32 -13.99 22.29
N GLU A 235 -3.23 -15.28 21.95
CA GLU A 235 -1.97 -15.96 21.67
C GLU A 235 -1.32 -15.42 20.39
N ARG A 236 -2.12 -15.07 19.36
CA ARG A 236 -1.61 -14.37 18.16
C ARG A 236 -1.00 -13.02 18.52
N ASP A 237 -1.59 -12.29 19.45
CA ASP A 237 -1.08 -10.99 19.89
C ASP A 237 0.23 -11.11 20.68
N ALA A 238 0.36 -12.15 21.50
CA ALA A 238 1.61 -12.48 22.20
C ALA A 238 2.73 -12.86 21.22
N MET A 239 2.44 -13.75 20.27
CA MET A 239 3.39 -14.20 19.25
C MET A 239 3.82 -13.06 18.31
N ARG A 240 2.87 -12.20 17.91
CA ARG A 240 3.17 -11.00 17.13
C ARG A 240 4.14 -10.08 17.86
N ALA A 241 3.87 -9.84 19.14
CA ALA A 241 4.74 -9.03 19.96
C ALA A 241 6.14 -9.66 20.06
N GLU A 242 6.24 -10.98 20.27
CA GLU A 242 7.53 -11.68 20.33
C GLU A 242 8.31 -11.56 19.01
N LEU A 243 7.66 -11.80 17.87
CA LEU A 243 8.25 -11.67 16.54
C LEU A 243 8.86 -10.27 16.36
N LEU A 244 8.09 -9.23 16.67
CA LEU A 244 8.52 -7.85 16.50
C LEU A 244 9.64 -7.48 17.49
N ARG A 245 9.54 -7.84 18.77
CA ARG A 245 10.64 -7.64 19.74
C ARG A 245 11.94 -8.25 19.24
N ARG A 246 11.91 -9.50 18.77
CA ARG A 246 13.10 -10.20 18.26
C ARG A 246 13.73 -9.49 17.05
N LYS A 247 12.92 -8.89 16.18
CA LYS A 247 13.42 -8.09 15.05
C LYS A 247 14.01 -6.76 15.51
N PHE A 248 13.32 -6.05 16.40
CA PHE A 248 13.70 -4.72 16.87
C PHE A 248 14.89 -4.71 17.83
N VAL A 249 15.21 -5.82 18.50
CA VAL A 249 16.47 -5.97 19.28
C VAL A 249 17.72 -5.66 18.44
N LYS A 250 17.68 -5.87 17.13
CA LYS A 250 18.81 -5.61 16.21
C LYS A 250 18.85 -4.17 15.68
N PHE A 251 17.89 -3.33 16.04
CA PHE A 251 17.81 -1.97 15.55
C PHE A 251 18.76 -1.05 16.32
N PRO A 252 19.37 -0.06 15.65
CA PRO A 252 20.11 0.99 16.34
C PRO A 252 19.16 1.90 17.12
N SER A 253 19.70 2.63 18.08
CA SER A 253 18.98 3.72 18.74
C SER A 253 18.51 4.76 17.72
N LEU A 254 17.36 5.36 18.00
CA LEU A 254 16.85 6.51 17.24
C LEU A 254 17.79 7.70 17.37
N ASP A 255 18.03 8.37 16.25
CA ASP A 255 18.89 9.55 16.15
C ASP A 255 18.07 10.74 15.64
N PHE A 256 17.46 11.48 16.56
CA PHE A 256 16.61 12.64 16.23
C PHE A 256 17.41 13.89 15.87
N ASP A 257 18.73 13.90 16.09
CA ASP A 257 19.59 15.05 15.79
C ASP A 257 19.87 15.18 14.28
N LYS A 258 19.47 14.18 13.49
CA LYS A 258 19.51 14.20 12.02
C LYS A 258 18.33 14.91 11.35
N ALA A 259 17.39 15.44 12.15
CA ALA A 259 16.17 16.12 11.69
C ALA A 259 16.42 17.47 11.03
#